data_AF-A0A643BX48-F1
#
_entry.id   AF-A0A643BX48-F1
#
_cell.length_a   1.000
_cell.length_b   1.000
_cell.length_c   1.000
_cell.angle_alpha   90.00
_cell.angle_beta   90.00
_cell.angle_gamma   90.00
#
_symmetry.space_group_name_H-M   'P 1'
#
loop_
_entity.id
_entity.type
_entity.pdbx_description
1 polymer ?
#
loop_
_entity_poly.entity_id
_entity_poly.type
_entity_poly.pdbx_seq_one_letter_code
_entity_poly.pdbx_strand_id
1 'polypeptide(L)'
;MPSLYYMELTKLLLNHASDNIPKADEIRTLIKDVWDTRTAKLRVSADSFVRQQEAHAKINTSGAFLTQALNHMYKLRTNLQPSDSAQSQDL
;
A
#
# COMPACT_ATOMS: atom_id res chain seq x y z
N MET A 1 -11.41 11.54 -1.44
CA MET A 1 -10.46 12.60 -1.83
C MET A 1 -10.91 13.13 -3.16
N PRO A 2 -11.04 14.46 -3.31
CA PRO A 2 -11.65 15.08 -4.48
C PRO A 2 -10.80 14.95 -5.76
N SER A 3 -9.50 14.68 -5.63
CA SER A 3 -8.60 14.38 -6.76
C SER A 3 -7.66 13.22 -6.41
N LEU A 4 -7.25 12.45 -7.43
CA LEU A 4 -6.21 11.42 -7.31
C LEU A 4 -4.83 12.03 -7.01
N TYR A 5 -4.59 13.25 -7.47
CA TYR A 5 -3.30 13.95 -7.35
C TYR A 5 -3.34 15.06 -6.29
N TYR A 6 -4.16 14.87 -5.26
CA TYR A 6 -4.37 15.91 -4.25
C TYR A 6 -3.07 16.30 -3.54
N MET A 7 -2.12 15.38 -3.38
CA MET A 7 -0.84 15.66 -2.72
C MET A 7 0.04 16.59 -3.55
N GLU A 8 0.14 16.28 -4.84
CA GLU A 8 0.94 17.01 -5.82
C GLU A 8 0.35 18.39 -6.03
N LEU A 9 -0.97 18.48 -6.17
CA LEU A 9 -1.69 19.74 -6.31
C LEU A 9 -1.53 20.62 -5.07
N THR A 10 -1.74 20.09 -3.87
CA THR A 10 -1.54 20.84 -2.62
C THR A 10 -0.10 21.29 -2.48
N LYS A 11 0.88 20.43 -2.75
CA LYS A 11 2.31 20.80 -2.68
C LYS A 11 2.64 21.91 -3.67
N LEU A 12 2.21 21.79 -4.93
CA LEU A 12 2.50 22.79 -5.96
C LEU A 12 1.85 24.13 -5.63
N LEU A 13 0.56 24.13 -5.32
CA LEU A 13 -0.21 25.36 -5.07
C LEU A 13 0.24 26.06 -3.79
N LEU A 14 0.38 25.33 -2.68
CA LEU A 14 0.74 25.93 -1.39
C LEU A 14 2.23 26.30 -1.29
N ASN A 15 3.07 25.94 -2.26
CA ASN A 15 4.48 26.36 -2.30
C ASN A 15 4.70 27.59 -3.18
N HIS A 16 3.85 27.82 -4.18
CA HIS A 16 4.07 28.88 -5.18
C HIS A 16 2.98 29.96 -5.20
N ALA A 17 1.81 29.71 -4.61
CA ALA A 17 0.66 30.62 -4.65
C ALA A 17 -0.07 30.69 -3.29
N SER A 18 0.64 30.46 -2.18
CA SER A 18 0.02 30.42 -0.84
C SER A 18 -0.60 31.75 -0.42
N ASP A 19 -0.04 32.87 -0.88
CA ASP A 19 -0.55 34.22 -0.67
C ASP A 19 -1.92 34.45 -1.33
N ASN A 20 -2.24 33.69 -2.38
CA ASN A 20 -3.53 33.77 -3.07
C ASN A 20 -4.55 32.75 -2.52
N ILE A 21 -4.16 31.92 -1.55
CA ILE A 21 -4.99 30.84 -1.02
C ILE A 21 -5.35 31.15 0.43
N PRO A 22 -6.63 31.43 0.74
CA PRO A 22 -7.04 31.69 2.11
C PRO A 22 -6.78 30.46 2.97
N LYS A 23 -6.23 30.69 4.18
CA LYS A 23 -5.96 29.65 5.18
C LYS A 23 -5.06 28.51 4.66
N ALA A 24 -4.05 28.85 3.85
CA ALA A 24 -3.10 27.90 3.29
C ALA A 24 -2.52 26.91 4.31
N ASP A 25 -2.19 27.35 5.52
CA ASP A 25 -1.63 26.50 6.57
C ASP A 25 -2.66 25.51 7.17
N GLU A 26 -3.93 25.92 7.28
CA GLU A 26 -5.02 25.05 7.71
C GLU A 26 -5.24 23.94 6.67
N ILE A 27 -5.26 24.31 5.38
CA ILE A 27 -5.34 23.35 4.27
C ILE A 27 -4.15 22.38 4.30
N ARG A 28 -2.93 22.88 4.49
CA ARG A 28 -1.72 22.05 4.57
C ARG A 28 -1.82 21.02 5.70
N THR A 29 -2.32 21.45 6.85
CA THR A 29 -2.51 20.59 8.03
C THR A 29 -3.54 19.51 7.75
N LEU A 30 -4.72 19.86 7.24
CA LEU A 30 -5.77 18.89 6.92
C LEU A 30 -5.33 17.85 5.88
N ILE A 31 -4.59 18.26 4.86
CA ILE A 31 -4.06 17.34 3.85
C ILE A 31 -3.05 16.36 4.46
N LYS A 32 -2.20 16.85 5.37
CA LYS A 32 -1.26 16.00 6.12
C LYS A 32 -2.01 14.99 6.99
N ASP A 33 -3.01 15.42 7.75
CA ASP A 33 -3.79 14.53 8.63
C ASP A 33 -4.47 13.40 7.83
N VAL A 34 -5.01 13.71 6.65
CA VAL A 34 -5.59 12.67 5.79
C VAL A 34 -4.53 11.72 5.24
N TRP A 35 -3.35 12.22 4.85
CA TRP A 35 -2.26 11.34 4.42
C TRP A 35 -1.79 10.40 5.53
N ASP A 36 -1.59 10.94 6.73
CA ASP A 36 -1.13 10.18 7.90
C ASP A 36 -2.17 9.12 8.28
N THR A 37 -3.46 9.49 8.31
CA THR A 37 -4.57 8.56 8.55
C THR A 37 -4.60 7.42 7.52
N ARG A 38 -4.45 7.74 6.23
CA ARG A 38 -4.46 6.74 5.15
C ARG A 38 -3.25 5.81 5.24
N THR A 39 -2.08 6.35 5.52
CA THR A 39 -0.84 5.59 5.68
C THR A 39 -0.91 4.66 6.88
N ALA A 40 -1.45 5.14 8.02
CA ALA A 40 -1.67 4.31 9.20
C ALA A 40 -2.64 3.16 8.91
N LYS A 41 -3.79 3.43 8.27
CA LYS A 41 -4.76 2.39 7.87
C LYS A 41 -4.16 1.39 6.89
N LEU A 42 -3.36 1.85 5.93
CA LEU A 42 -2.67 0.98 4.98
C LEU A 42 -1.69 0.04 5.70
N ARG A 43 -0.95 0.55 6.68
CA ARG A 43 -0.05 -0.28 7.51
C ARG A 43 -0.82 -1.33 8.29
N VAL A 44 -1.91 -0.94 8.97
CA VAL A 44 -2.75 -1.88 9.74
C VAL A 44 -3.38 -2.94 8.84
N SER A 45 -3.86 -2.52 7.66
CA SER A 45 -4.43 -3.44 6.66
C SER A 45 -3.37 -4.39 6.11
N ALA A 46 -2.16 -3.92 5.81
CA ALA A 46 -1.06 -4.75 5.34
C ALA A 46 -0.59 -5.76 6.41
N ASP A 47 -0.48 -5.34 7.68
CA ASP A 47 -0.15 -6.24 8.79
C ASP A 47 -1.22 -7.31 8.97
N SER A 48 -2.51 -6.93 8.91
CA SER A 48 -3.62 -7.87 9.00
C SER A 48 -3.63 -8.86 7.84
N PHE A 49 -3.39 -8.37 6.62
CA PHE A 49 -3.28 -9.19 5.41
C PHE A 49 -2.16 -10.24 5.51
N VAL A 50 -0.98 -9.82 5.97
CA VAL A 50 0.17 -10.70 6.24
C VAL A 50 -0.20 -11.78 7.26
N ARG A 51 -0.79 -11.38 8.40
CA ARG A 51 -1.17 -12.29 9.49
C ARG A 51 -2.23 -13.31 9.07
N GLN A 52 -3.18 -12.90 8.24
CA GLN A 52 -4.29 -13.73 7.81
C GLN A 52 -3.95 -14.61 6.59
N GLN A 53 -2.73 -14.51 6.06
CA GLN A 53 -2.27 -15.24 4.86
C GLN A 53 -3.25 -15.13 3.68
N GLU A 54 -3.95 -14.00 3.57
CA GLU A 54 -4.85 -13.71 2.46
C GLU A 54 -3.99 -13.67 1.19
N ALA A 55 -4.08 -14.67 0.31
CA ALA A 55 -3.09 -14.83 -0.77
C ALA A 55 -3.34 -13.90 -1.98
N HIS A 56 -4.35 -13.03 -1.93
CA HIS A 56 -4.93 -12.43 -3.15
C HIS A 56 -5.34 -10.92 -3.09
N ALA A 57 -4.77 -10.08 -2.22
CA ALA A 57 -5.05 -8.62 -2.31
C ALA A 57 -4.09 -7.89 -3.26
N LYS A 58 -4.66 -7.07 -4.15
CA LYS A 58 -3.96 -6.13 -5.03
C LYS A 58 -3.86 -4.77 -4.34
N ILE A 59 -2.66 -4.39 -3.88
CA ILE A 59 -2.43 -3.16 -3.12
C ILE A 59 -1.70 -2.14 -4.00
N ASN A 60 -2.35 -1.02 -4.29
CA ASN A 60 -1.76 0.09 -5.03
C ASN A 60 -1.39 1.22 -4.06
N THR A 61 -0.18 1.79 -4.21
CA THR A 61 0.46 2.95 -3.51
C THR A 61 1.59 2.62 -2.53
N SER A 62 1.67 1.40 -1.96
CA SER A 62 2.87 0.87 -1.26
C SER A 62 3.46 -0.36 -1.97
N GLY A 63 3.22 -0.44 -3.28
CA GLY A 63 3.35 -1.67 -4.08
C GLY A 63 4.71 -2.32 -4.00
N ALA A 64 5.82 -1.59 -4.15
CA ALA A 64 7.13 -2.24 -4.26
C ALA A 64 7.55 -3.02 -3.00
N PHE A 65 7.56 -2.38 -1.83
CA PHE A 65 7.94 -3.04 -0.58
C PHE A 65 6.97 -4.15 -0.22
N LEU A 66 5.67 -3.87 -0.29
CA LEU A 66 4.67 -4.83 0.13
C LEU A 66 4.62 -6.03 -0.83
N THR A 67 4.60 -5.81 -2.14
CA THR A 67 4.63 -6.91 -3.13
C THR A 67 5.90 -7.76 -3.01
N GLN A 68 7.06 -7.16 -2.72
CA GLN A 68 8.28 -7.94 -2.44
C GLN A 68 8.14 -8.79 -1.17
N ALA A 69 7.67 -8.21 -0.07
CA ALA A 69 7.42 -8.94 1.17
C ALA A 69 6.41 -10.08 0.99
N LEU A 70 5.31 -9.83 0.25
CA LEU A 70 4.30 -10.84 -0.07
C LEU A 70 4.88 -11.98 -0.93
N ASN A 71 5.75 -11.67 -1.89
CA ASN A 71 6.42 -12.68 -2.73
C ASN A 71 7.32 -13.60 -1.88
N HIS A 72 8.11 -13.02 -0.97
CA HIS A 72 8.92 -13.80 -0.03
C HIS A 72 8.07 -14.74 0.85
N MET A 73 6.96 -14.23 1.40
CA MET A 73 6.05 -15.04 2.20
C MET A 73 5.37 -16.14 1.39
N TYR A 74 4.93 -15.86 0.17
CA TYR A 74 4.34 -16.85 -0.73
C TYR A 74 5.32 -18.00 -0.99
N LYS A 75 6.58 -17.67 -1.33
CA LYS A 75 7.64 -18.69 -1.53
C LYS A 75 7.86 -19.53 -0.27
N LEU A 76 7.97 -18.92 0.91
CA LEU A 76 8.13 -19.67 2.17
C LEU A 76 6.93 -20.61 2.43
N ARG A 77 5.72 -20.17 2.11
CA ARG A 77 4.49 -20.98 2.27
C ARG A 77 4.46 -22.17 1.32
N THR A 78 4.82 -21.98 0.05
CA THR A 78 4.79 -23.06 -0.94
C THR A 78 5.92 -24.08 -0.77
N ASN A 79 7.04 -23.71 -0.12
CA ASN A 79 8.14 -24.64 0.17
C ASN A 79 7.79 -25.72 1.21
N LEU A 80 6.74 -25.51 2.02
CA LEU A 80 6.27 -26.48 3.02
C LEU A 80 5.21 -27.46 2.47
N GLN A 81 4.70 -27.23 1.26
CA GLN A 81 3.74 -28.14 0.62
C GLN A 81 4.55 -29.19 -0.16
N PRO A 82 4.51 -30.48 0.21
CA PRO A 82 5.19 -31.51 -0.57
C PRO A 82 4.60 -31.51 -1.99
N SER A 83 5.47 -31.65 -2.99
CA SER A 83 5.05 -32.05 -4.32
C SER A 83 4.45 -33.45 -4.24
N ASP A 84 3.12 -33.54 -4.11
CA ASP A 84 2.36 -34.78 -4.36
C ASP A 84 2.26 -35.05 -5.88
N SER A 85 3.36 -34.87 -6.60
CA SER A 85 3.42 -35.08 -8.04
C SER A 85 4.74 -35.71 -8.47
N ALA A 86 5.05 -36.86 -7.88
CA ALA A 86 5.81 -37.90 -8.57
C ALA A 86 4.82 -39.00 -8.97
N GLN A 87 4.15 -38.77 -10.09
CA GLN A 87 3.29 -39.74 -10.77
C GLN A 87 4.10 -41.00 -11.09
N SER A 88 3.56 -42.15 -10.66
CA SER A 88 3.85 -43.47 -11.24
C SER A 88 3.66 -43.45 -12.76
N GLN A 89 4.75 -43.51 -13.51
CA GLN A 89 4.93 -44.14 -14.83
C GLN A 89 6.43 -44.50 -14.86
N ASP A 90 6.88 -45.74 -15.02
CA ASP A 90 6.56 -46.71 -16.05
C ASP A 90 6.69 -48.15 -15.54
N LEU A 91 5.88 -49.02 -16.15
CA LEU A 91 5.91 -50.49 -16.08
C LEU A 91 6.67 -51.01 -17.31
#